data_AF-Q84XJ9-F1
#
_entry.id   AF-Q84XJ9-F1
#
_cell.length_a   1.000
_cell.length_b   1.000
_cell.length_c   1.000
_cell.angle_alpha   90.00
_cell.angle_beta   90.00
_cell.angle_gamma   90.00
#
_symmetry.space_group_name_H-M   'P 1'
#
loop_
_entity.id
_entity.type
_entity.pdbx_description
1 polymer ?
#
loop_
_entity_poly.entity_id
_entity_poly.type
_entity_poly.pdbx_seq_one_letter_code
_entity_poly.pdbx_strand_id
1 'polypeptide(L)'
;YRTGPWNGLRFTGMPNLKPNPTYRYEFVFTEEEVYYTYKLENPSVLTRMQLNPNGALQRYTWVDSLQSWNFYLSAMMDSCDLYKLCGSYGSCNINESPACRCLKGFVAKSPEAWVAGDWSEGCVRRVKLDCGKGEDDFLKIPKLKLPDTRTSWYDKNMDLSECKKVCLRNCTCSAYSPFDIRDGGKGCILWFGDLIDIREYNEN
;
A
#
# COMPACT_ATOMS: atom_id res chain seq x y z
N TYR A 1 -3.34 6.38 -9.52
CA TYR A 1 -3.13 6.35 -8.06
C TYR A 1 -3.96 5.22 -7.45
N ARG A 2 -3.49 4.64 -6.33
CA ARG A 2 -4.26 3.71 -5.50
C ARG A 2 -3.97 4.00 -4.03
N THR A 3 -5.02 4.27 -3.23
CA THR A 3 -4.91 4.52 -1.79
C THR A 3 -4.44 3.30 -1.00
N GLY A 4 -4.70 2.09 -1.51
CA GLY A 4 -4.33 0.84 -0.87
C GLY A 4 -5.35 0.38 0.19
N PRO A 5 -5.25 -0.88 0.65
CA PRO A 5 -6.15 -1.43 1.66
C PRO A 5 -6.02 -0.69 3.00
N TRP A 6 -7.08 -0.77 3.81
CA TRP A 6 -7.04 -0.39 5.21
C TRP A 6 -6.30 -1.46 6.02
N ASN A 7 -5.32 -1.08 6.84
CA ASN A 7 -4.50 -2.02 7.61
C ASN A 7 -4.91 -2.12 9.09
N GLY A 8 -6.08 -1.60 9.47
CA GLY A 8 -6.53 -1.50 10.86
C GLY A 8 -6.27 -0.14 11.50
N LEU A 9 -5.26 0.60 11.03
CA LEU A 9 -4.89 1.93 11.53
C LEU A 9 -5.07 3.04 10.50
N ARG A 10 -4.76 2.76 9.24
CA ARG A 10 -4.80 3.71 8.12
C ARG A 10 -4.81 2.98 6.78
N PHE A 11 -5.04 3.71 5.70
CA PHE A 11 -4.78 3.20 4.36
C PHE A 11 -3.28 3.07 4.10
N THR A 12 -2.82 1.97 3.52
CA THR A 12 -1.39 1.71 3.34
C THR A 12 -0.70 2.69 2.40
N GLY A 13 -1.42 3.32 1.46
CA GLY A 13 -0.92 4.36 0.57
C GLY A 13 -1.02 5.78 1.13
N MET A 14 -1.51 5.95 2.36
CA MET A 14 -1.60 7.24 3.05
C MET A 14 -0.86 7.17 4.40
N PRO A 15 0.48 7.03 4.42
CA PRO A 15 1.26 6.90 5.66
C PRO A 15 1.14 8.13 6.58
N ASN A 16 0.83 9.29 5.99
CA ASN A 16 0.61 10.55 6.71
C ASN A 16 -0.77 10.67 7.35
N LEU A 17 -1.71 9.76 7.05
CA LEU A 17 -2.96 9.64 7.78
C LEU A 17 -2.64 9.08 9.17
N LYS A 18 -2.51 9.98 10.15
CA LYS A 18 -2.19 9.71 11.56
C LYS A 18 -3.23 10.41 12.45
N PRO A 19 -3.43 9.95 13.70
CA PRO A 19 -4.22 10.69 14.68
C PRO A 19 -3.76 12.15 14.72
N ASN A 20 -4.69 13.08 14.63
CA ASN A 20 -4.41 14.51 14.57
C ASN A 20 -5.52 15.28 15.30
N PRO A 21 -5.25 16.50 15.78
CA PRO A 21 -6.22 17.28 16.57
C PRO A 21 -7.36 17.89 15.73
N THR A 22 -7.34 17.76 14.41
CA THR A 22 -8.36 18.34 13.52
C THR A 22 -9.55 17.40 13.38
N TYR A 23 -9.29 16.11 13.14
CA TYR A 23 -10.31 15.10 12.95
C TYR A 23 -9.83 13.72 13.36
N ARG A 24 -10.77 12.93 13.90
CA ARG A 24 -10.67 11.47 13.94
C ARG A 24 -11.32 10.86 12.71
N TYR A 25 -10.91 9.65 12.39
CA TYR A 25 -11.38 8.92 11.22
C TYR A 25 -11.59 7.44 11.56
N GLU A 26 -12.49 6.82 10.83
CA GLU A 26 -12.81 5.40 10.97
C GLU A 26 -13.06 4.79 9.60
N PHE A 27 -12.74 3.51 9.48
CA PHE A 27 -13.05 2.68 8.33
C PHE A 27 -13.92 1.53 8.81
N VAL A 28 -15.15 1.48 8.31
CA VAL A 28 -16.11 0.43 8.60
C VAL A 28 -16.05 -0.62 7.50
N PHE A 29 -15.95 -1.88 7.90
CA PHE A 29 -15.81 -3.03 7.00
C PHE A 29 -16.54 -4.24 7.56
N THR A 30 -17.86 -4.25 7.40
CA THR A 30 -18.77 -5.31 7.84
C THR A 30 -19.41 -6.02 6.64
N GLU A 31 -20.36 -6.92 6.89
CA GLU A 31 -21.11 -7.59 5.83
C GLU A 31 -22.17 -6.65 5.20
N GLU A 32 -22.62 -5.66 5.96
CA GLU A 32 -23.66 -4.70 5.59
C GLU A 32 -23.10 -3.47 4.88
N GLU A 33 -21.94 -2.96 5.34
CA GLU A 33 -21.43 -1.68 4.87
C GLU A 33 -19.90 -1.59 4.85
N VAL A 34 -19.41 -0.85 3.87
CA VAL A 34 -17.99 -0.56 3.68
C VAL A 34 -17.82 0.90 3.35
N TYR A 35 -17.29 1.68 4.29
CA TYR A 35 -17.07 3.10 4.07
C TYR A 35 -15.95 3.66 4.96
N TYR A 36 -15.44 4.80 4.53
CA TYR A 36 -14.56 5.65 5.32
C TYR A 36 -15.31 6.90 5.75
N THR A 37 -15.18 7.30 7.01
CA THR A 37 -15.71 8.57 7.49
C THR A 37 -14.74 9.27 8.42
N TYR A 38 -14.99 10.56 8.65
CA TYR A 38 -14.24 11.37 9.60
C TYR A 38 -15.19 12.22 10.44
N LYS A 39 -14.78 12.50 11.67
CA LYS A 39 -15.47 13.39 12.60
C LYS A 39 -14.49 14.46 13.06
N LEU A 40 -14.93 15.70 12.99
CA LEU A 40 -14.15 16.83 13.48
C LEU A 40 -14.07 16.80 15.01
N GLU A 41 -12.89 17.09 15.55
CA GLU A 41 -12.73 17.23 17.00
C GLU A 41 -13.33 18.55 17.50
N ASN A 42 -13.16 19.62 16.71
CA ASN A 42 -13.83 20.89 16.91
C ASN A 42 -14.88 21.11 15.79
N PRO A 43 -16.19 21.08 16.10
CA PRO A 43 -17.26 21.29 15.11
C PRO A 43 -17.24 22.65 14.40
N SER A 44 -16.58 23.66 14.98
CA SER A 44 -16.41 24.98 14.36
C SER A 44 -15.41 24.97 13.20
N VAL A 45 -14.55 23.96 13.09
CA VAL A 45 -13.59 23.85 11.98
C VAL A 45 -14.33 23.45 10.72
N LEU A 46 -14.18 24.21 9.64
CA LEU A 46 -14.70 23.81 8.34
C LEU A 46 -13.59 23.09 7.55
N THR A 47 -13.86 21.86 7.14
CA THR A 47 -12.97 21.09 6.26
C THR A 47 -13.78 20.42 5.16
N ARG A 48 -13.14 20.21 4.01
CA ARG A 48 -13.73 19.45 2.91
C ARG A 48 -12.66 18.64 2.19
N MET A 49 -13.08 17.51 1.63
CA MET A 49 -12.28 16.76 0.66
C MET A 49 -12.88 16.98 -0.72
N GLN A 50 -12.03 17.26 -1.71
CA GLN A 50 -12.45 17.46 -3.10
C GLN A 50 -11.52 16.71 -4.05
N LEU A 51 -12.09 16.16 -5.11
CA LEU A 51 -11.34 15.69 -6.26
C LEU A 51 -11.18 16.87 -7.22
N ASN A 52 -9.95 17.29 -7.47
CA ASN A 52 -9.71 18.39 -8.39
C ASN A 52 -9.74 17.91 -9.87
N PRO A 53 -9.82 18.82 -10.87
CA PRO A 53 -9.87 18.44 -12.28
C PRO A 53 -8.66 17.64 -12.79
N ASN A 54 -7.53 17.70 -12.08
CA ASN A 54 -6.34 16.91 -12.39
C ASN A 54 -6.38 15.50 -11.77
N GLY A 55 -7.48 15.11 -11.13
CA GLY A 55 -7.68 13.80 -10.52
C GLY A 55 -7.01 13.62 -9.16
N ALA A 56 -6.54 14.68 -8.51
CA ALA A 56 -5.96 14.60 -7.17
C ALA A 56 -7.03 14.83 -6.08
N LEU A 57 -7.14 13.87 -5.16
CA LEU A 57 -7.97 14.00 -3.96
C LEU A 57 -7.23 14.82 -2.91
N GLN A 58 -7.81 15.96 -2.53
CA GLN A 58 -7.19 16.93 -1.63
C GLN A 58 -8.14 17.31 -0.51
N ARG A 59 -7.59 17.58 0.68
CA ARG A 59 -8.32 18.15 1.81
C ARG A 59 -7.94 19.61 1.97
N TYR A 60 -8.95 20.42 2.20
CA TYR A 60 -8.80 21.82 2.55
C TYR A 60 -9.44 22.09 3.91
N THR A 61 -8.88 23.07 4.61
CA THR A 61 -9.41 23.58 5.88
C THR A 61 -9.59 25.07 5.74
N TRP A 62 -10.76 25.59 6.13
CA TRP A 62 -11.03 27.01 6.14
C TRP A 62 -10.23 27.68 7.27
N VAL A 63 -9.55 28.77 6.95
CA VAL A 63 -8.78 29.55 7.94
C VAL A 63 -9.38 30.94 8.02
N ASP A 64 -10.01 31.26 9.15
CA ASP A 64 -10.73 32.54 9.32
C ASP A 64 -9.83 33.77 9.20
N SER A 65 -8.58 33.70 9.69
CA SER A 65 -7.64 34.82 9.55
C SER A 65 -7.24 35.10 8.10
N LEU A 66 -7.34 34.09 7.22
CA LEU A 66 -7.01 34.20 5.79
C LEU A 66 -8.25 34.33 4.91
N GLN A 67 -9.46 34.20 5.48
CA GLN A 67 -10.73 34.17 4.75
C GLN A 67 -10.68 33.26 3.50
N SER A 68 -10.01 32.10 3.62
CA SER A 68 -9.75 31.22 2.49
C SER A 68 -9.59 29.76 2.87
N TRP A 69 -9.76 28.89 1.87
CA TRP A 69 -9.50 27.46 1.96
C TRP A 69 -7.99 27.20 1.87
N ASN A 70 -7.39 26.85 3.00
CA ASN A 70 -5.99 26.46 3.05
C ASN A 70 -5.80 24.99 2.70
N PHE A 71 -4.78 24.68 1.91
CA PHE A 71 -4.42 23.31 1.56
C PHE A 71 -3.92 22.57 2.81
N TYR A 72 -4.52 21.42 3.10
CA TYR A 72 -4.18 20.63 4.29
C TYR A 72 -3.40 19.36 3.94
N LEU A 73 -3.93 18.54 3.03
CA LEU A 73 -3.22 17.35 2.54
C LEU A 73 -3.68 16.96 1.13
N SER A 74 -2.85 16.18 0.44
CA SER A 74 -3.17 15.48 -0.81
C SER A 74 -3.00 13.98 -0.61
N ALA A 75 -3.87 13.19 -1.24
CA ALA A 75 -3.79 11.73 -1.24
C ALA A 75 -2.62 11.20 -2.08
N MET A 76 -2.28 11.90 -3.17
CA MET A 76 -1.06 11.71 -3.95
C MET A 76 -0.01 12.70 -3.46
N MET A 77 1.13 12.22 -2.97
CA MET A 77 2.18 13.01 -2.36
C MET A 77 3.36 13.24 -3.30
N ASP A 78 3.73 12.22 -4.09
CA ASP A 78 4.88 12.27 -4.99
C ASP A 78 4.75 11.25 -6.15
N SER A 79 5.79 11.14 -6.98
CA SER A 79 5.80 10.26 -8.14
C SER A 79 5.63 8.77 -7.81
N CYS A 80 6.01 8.31 -6.61
CA CYS A 80 5.79 6.92 -6.20
C CYS A 80 4.31 6.57 -5.97
N ASP A 81 3.41 7.56 -6.00
CA ASP A 81 1.96 7.34 -5.93
C ASP A 81 1.32 7.13 -7.32
N LEU A 82 2.11 7.25 -8.39
CA LEU A 82 1.71 6.83 -9.74
C LEU A 82 1.50 5.31 -9.76
N TYR A 83 0.34 4.91 -10.28
CA TYR A 83 -0.08 3.52 -10.22
C TYR A 83 0.83 2.64 -11.11
N LYS A 84 1.40 1.58 -10.52
CA LYS A 84 2.34 0.64 -11.16
C LYS A 84 3.61 1.27 -11.76
N LEU A 85 4.13 2.37 -11.18
CA LEU A 85 5.34 3.03 -11.69
C LEU A 85 6.53 2.07 -11.91
N CYS A 86 6.77 1.14 -10.99
CA CYS A 86 7.94 0.25 -11.03
C CYS A 86 7.66 -1.16 -11.60
N GLY A 87 6.51 -1.35 -12.26
CA GLY A 87 6.12 -2.65 -12.82
C GLY A 87 5.87 -3.74 -11.77
N SER A 88 5.91 -5.00 -12.20
CA SER A 88 5.75 -6.18 -11.33
C SER A 88 7.00 -6.44 -10.50
N TYR A 89 6.84 -6.82 -9.24
CA TYR A 89 7.91 -7.09 -8.26
C TYR A 89 8.98 -6.00 -8.15
N GLY A 90 8.65 -4.79 -8.59
CA GLY A 90 9.41 -3.56 -8.36
C GLY A 90 8.74 -2.72 -7.28
N SER A 91 9.55 -2.05 -6.47
CA SER A 91 9.11 -1.12 -5.44
C SER A 91 9.62 0.29 -5.73
N CYS A 92 8.79 1.28 -5.42
CA CYS A 92 9.19 2.69 -5.49
C CYS A 92 9.62 3.21 -4.12
N ASN A 93 10.77 3.89 -4.06
CA ASN A 93 11.20 4.69 -2.92
C ASN A 93 11.63 6.07 -3.42
N ILE A 94 10.89 7.10 -3.01
CA ILE A 94 11.11 8.48 -3.46
C ILE A 94 12.47 9.06 -3.00
N ASN A 95 13.08 8.45 -1.98
CA ASN A 95 14.35 8.89 -1.43
C ASN A 95 15.56 8.24 -2.12
N GLU A 96 15.33 7.36 -3.10
CA GLU A 96 16.37 6.67 -3.87
C GLU A 96 16.44 7.23 -5.30
N SER A 97 17.61 7.13 -5.94
CA SER A 97 17.79 7.47 -7.35
C SER A 97 18.60 6.37 -8.05
N PRO A 98 17.98 5.56 -8.93
CA PRO A 98 16.60 5.63 -9.40
C PRO A 98 15.57 5.28 -8.31
N ALA A 99 14.37 5.85 -8.40
CA ALA A 99 13.31 5.62 -7.41
C ALA A 99 12.76 4.17 -7.43
N CYS A 100 12.85 3.49 -8.57
CA CYS A 100 12.41 2.11 -8.72
C CYS A 100 13.56 1.12 -8.52
N ARG A 101 13.30 0.08 -7.72
CA ARG A 101 14.19 -1.07 -7.53
C ARG A 101 13.42 -2.38 -7.57
N CYS A 102 14.08 -3.46 -7.99
CA CYS A 102 13.52 -4.79 -7.82
C CYS A 102 13.51 -5.17 -6.33
N LEU A 103 12.45 -5.86 -5.90
CA LEU A 103 12.43 -6.48 -4.58
C LEU A 103 13.62 -7.44 -4.43
N LYS A 104 14.14 -7.59 -3.21
CA LYS A 104 15.26 -8.50 -2.95
C LYS A 104 14.91 -9.92 -3.38
N GLY A 105 15.79 -10.54 -4.18
CA GLY A 105 15.56 -11.85 -4.81
C GLY A 105 15.04 -11.77 -6.25
N PHE A 106 14.75 -10.57 -6.74
CA PHE A 106 14.33 -10.31 -8.12
C PHE A 106 15.40 -9.51 -8.88
N VAL A 107 15.31 -9.54 -10.21
CA VAL A 107 16.16 -8.81 -11.16
C VAL A 107 15.30 -8.20 -12.26
N ALA A 108 15.75 -7.12 -12.88
CA ALA A 108 15.01 -6.45 -13.95
C ALA A 108 14.72 -7.43 -15.09
N LYS A 109 13.49 -7.44 -15.60
CA LYS A 109 13.11 -8.30 -16.72
C LYS A 109 13.83 -7.90 -18.02
N SER A 110 13.99 -6.60 -18.22
CA SER A 110 14.75 -5.99 -19.31
C SER A 110 15.81 -5.05 -18.71
N PRO A 111 17.06 -5.50 -18.54
CA PRO A 111 18.13 -4.68 -17.95
C PRO A 111 18.39 -3.38 -18.71
N GLU A 112 18.33 -3.41 -20.05
CA GLU A 112 18.58 -2.25 -20.90
C GLU A 112 17.49 -1.18 -20.72
N ALA A 113 16.23 -1.59 -20.70
CA ALA A 113 15.10 -0.69 -20.43
C ALA A 113 15.18 -0.11 -19.01
N TRP A 114 15.55 -0.95 -18.03
CA TRP A 114 15.66 -0.55 -16.62
C TRP A 114 16.72 0.54 -16.41
N VAL A 115 17.88 0.41 -17.07
CA VAL A 115 18.95 1.43 -17.04
C VAL A 115 18.52 2.71 -17.74
N ALA A 116 17.70 2.61 -18.78
CA ALA A 116 17.11 3.77 -19.47
C ALA A 116 15.97 4.46 -18.69
N GLY A 117 15.58 3.93 -17.53
CA GLY A 117 14.49 4.47 -16.71
C GLY A 117 13.09 3.97 -17.09
N ASP A 118 12.98 2.99 -17.99
CA ASP A 118 11.73 2.30 -18.28
C ASP A 118 11.60 1.07 -17.36
N TRP A 119 10.80 1.21 -16.31
CA TRP A 119 10.52 0.18 -15.32
C TRP A 119 9.21 -0.57 -15.57
N SER A 120 8.53 -0.32 -16.69
CA SER A 120 7.18 -0.82 -16.97
C SER A 120 7.07 -2.35 -16.98
N GLU A 121 8.12 -3.02 -17.46
CA GLU A 121 8.21 -4.49 -17.48
C GLU A 121 8.45 -5.12 -16.10
N GLY A 122 8.87 -4.33 -15.12
CA GLY A 122 9.14 -4.79 -13.77
C GLY A 122 10.33 -5.75 -13.67
N CYS A 123 10.20 -6.68 -12.74
CA CYS A 123 11.25 -7.58 -12.31
C CYS A 123 10.77 -9.03 -12.31
N VAL A 124 11.70 -9.96 -12.48
CA VAL A 124 11.46 -11.41 -12.41
C VAL A 124 12.29 -12.03 -11.31
N ARG A 125 11.85 -13.17 -10.79
CA ARG A 125 12.63 -13.91 -9.78
C ARG A 125 13.99 -14.28 -10.33
N ARG A 126 15.04 -14.07 -9.54
CA ARG A 126 16.40 -14.48 -9.90
C ARG A 126 16.55 -16.00 -9.97
N VAL A 127 15.82 -16.71 -9.13
CA VAL A 127 15.82 -18.18 -9.02
C VAL A 127 14.39 -18.68 -9.17
N LYS A 128 14.19 -19.75 -9.94
CA LYS A 128 12.88 -20.39 -10.09
C LYS A 128 12.50 -21.07 -8.76
N LEU A 129 11.23 -20.96 -8.39
CA LEU A 129 10.69 -21.65 -7.23
C LEU A 129 10.47 -23.13 -7.53
N ASP A 130 10.65 -23.98 -6.51
CA ASP A 130 10.38 -25.42 -6.58
C ASP A 130 9.26 -25.78 -5.59
N CYS A 131 8.07 -25.28 -5.93
CA CYS A 131 6.90 -25.34 -5.07
C CYS A 131 6.60 -26.78 -4.62
N GLY A 132 6.41 -26.96 -3.32
CA GLY A 132 6.04 -28.24 -2.72
C GLY A 132 7.21 -29.15 -2.33
N LYS A 133 8.47 -28.79 -2.66
CA LYS A 133 9.66 -29.56 -2.22
C LYS A 133 10.26 -29.10 -0.89
N GLY A 134 9.70 -28.05 -0.28
CA GLY A 134 10.05 -27.62 1.08
C GLY A 134 11.27 -26.71 1.20
N GLU A 135 11.85 -26.26 0.08
CA GLU A 135 12.98 -25.32 0.07
C GLU A 135 12.55 -23.85 -0.06
N ASP A 136 11.32 -23.59 -0.53
CA ASP A 136 10.80 -22.24 -0.70
C ASP A 136 10.46 -21.59 0.66
N ASP A 137 10.92 -20.36 0.86
CA ASP A 137 10.53 -19.53 2.01
C ASP A 137 10.31 -18.07 1.59
N PHE A 138 9.75 -17.28 2.50
CA PHE A 138 9.40 -15.89 2.30
C PHE A 138 10.40 -14.95 2.95
N LEU A 139 10.74 -13.90 2.21
CA LEU A 139 11.45 -12.76 2.76
C LEU A 139 10.44 -11.75 3.33
N LYS A 140 10.59 -11.40 4.61
CA LYS A 140 9.82 -10.31 5.21
C LYS A 140 10.31 -8.96 4.68
N ILE A 141 9.40 -8.17 4.12
CA ILE A 141 9.67 -6.80 3.66
C ILE A 141 8.86 -5.83 4.55
N PRO A 142 9.51 -5.03 5.41
CA PRO A 142 8.82 -4.10 6.28
C PRO A 142 8.41 -2.82 5.54
N LYS A 143 7.51 -2.04 6.14
CA LYS A 143 7.25 -0.62 5.80
C LYS A 143 6.94 -0.37 4.32
N LEU A 144 5.99 -1.13 3.78
CA LEU A 144 5.52 -0.95 2.42
C LEU A 144 4.03 -0.64 2.32
N LYS A 145 3.66 0.07 1.26
CA LYS A 145 2.30 0.08 0.72
C LYS A 145 2.04 -1.31 0.15
N LEU A 146 1.09 -2.04 0.73
CA LEU A 146 0.72 -3.40 0.31
C LEU A 146 0.39 -3.42 -1.19
N PRO A 147 0.73 -4.48 -1.94
CA PRO A 147 0.45 -4.57 -3.38
C PRO A 147 -1.03 -4.38 -3.73
N ASP A 148 -1.31 -4.21 -5.02
CA ASP A 148 -2.68 -4.27 -5.54
C ASP A 148 -3.41 -5.54 -5.07
N THR A 149 -4.65 -5.40 -4.61
CA THR A 149 -5.43 -6.48 -3.98
C THR A 149 -6.43 -7.14 -4.94
N ARG A 150 -6.37 -6.88 -6.25
CA ARG A 150 -7.27 -7.46 -7.25
C ARG A 150 -7.20 -9.00 -7.28
N THR A 151 -6.00 -9.55 -7.16
CA THR A 151 -5.76 -11.00 -7.10
C THR A 151 -5.33 -11.40 -5.70
N SER A 152 -6.20 -11.12 -4.72
CA SER A 152 -5.95 -11.44 -3.32
C SER A 152 -7.15 -12.13 -2.66
N TRP A 153 -6.88 -12.83 -1.57
CA TRP A 153 -7.89 -13.41 -0.68
C TRP A 153 -7.53 -13.08 0.77
N TYR A 154 -8.53 -12.96 1.65
CA TYR A 154 -8.29 -12.62 3.05
C TYR A 154 -9.15 -13.45 3.99
N ASP A 155 -8.67 -13.59 5.23
CA ASP A 155 -9.38 -14.21 6.34
C ASP A 155 -9.05 -13.43 7.62
N LYS A 156 -10.08 -12.93 8.32
CA LYS A 156 -9.89 -12.11 9.52
C LYS A 156 -9.48 -12.93 10.75
N ASN A 157 -9.71 -14.23 10.75
CA ASN A 157 -9.50 -15.14 11.88
C ASN A 157 -8.21 -15.95 11.77
N MET A 158 -7.74 -16.20 10.54
CA MET A 158 -6.49 -16.92 10.28
C MET A 158 -5.28 -16.18 10.84
N ASP A 159 -4.43 -16.87 11.61
CA ASP A 159 -3.19 -16.29 12.11
C ASP A 159 -2.09 -16.24 11.04
N LEU A 160 -1.03 -15.47 11.29
CA LEU A 160 0.03 -15.27 10.31
C LEU A 160 0.84 -16.55 10.01
N SER A 161 0.94 -17.48 10.96
CA SER A 161 1.64 -18.76 10.80
C SER A 161 0.85 -19.69 9.89
N GLU A 162 -0.46 -19.77 10.07
CA GLU A 162 -1.37 -20.47 9.18
C GLU A 162 -1.39 -19.83 7.79
N CYS A 163 -1.44 -18.51 7.71
CA CYS A 163 -1.34 -17.74 6.47
C CYS A 163 -0.09 -18.12 5.65
N LYS A 164 1.08 -18.22 6.31
CA LYS A 164 2.32 -18.70 5.69
C LYS A 164 2.15 -20.12 5.14
N LYS A 165 1.61 -21.05 5.93
CA LYS A 165 1.42 -22.47 5.52
C LYS A 165 0.48 -22.61 4.34
N VAL A 166 -0.62 -21.85 4.32
CA VAL A 166 -1.58 -21.84 3.22
C VAL A 166 -0.90 -21.32 1.95
N CYS A 167 -0.13 -20.24 2.04
CA CYS A 167 0.60 -19.70 0.91
C CYS A 167 1.65 -20.69 0.37
N LEU A 168 2.46 -21.33 1.24
CA LEU A 168 3.45 -22.33 0.85
C LEU A 168 2.85 -23.54 0.11
N ARG A 169 1.61 -23.93 0.45
CA ARG A 169 0.91 -25.05 -0.20
C ARG A 169 0.28 -24.68 -1.55
N ASN A 170 0.17 -23.39 -1.84
CA ASN A 170 -0.42 -22.90 -3.08
C ASN A 170 0.67 -22.29 -3.97
N CYS A 171 1.02 -23.00 -5.04
CA CYS A 171 2.09 -22.59 -5.97
C CYS A 171 1.82 -21.29 -6.74
N THR A 172 0.59 -20.77 -6.69
CA THR A 172 0.24 -19.46 -7.27
C THR A 172 0.37 -18.32 -6.27
N CYS A 173 0.53 -18.62 -4.99
CA CYS A 173 0.67 -17.63 -3.94
C CYS A 173 2.06 -16.98 -3.97
N SER A 174 2.08 -15.66 -4.00
CA SER A 174 3.32 -14.88 -4.17
C SER A 174 3.73 -14.14 -2.90
N ALA A 175 2.77 -13.78 -2.06
CA ALA A 175 3.01 -13.06 -0.81
C ALA A 175 1.85 -13.23 0.17
N TYR A 176 2.12 -12.94 1.43
CA TYR A 176 1.12 -12.85 2.47
C TYR A 176 1.46 -11.74 3.47
N SER A 177 0.46 -11.24 4.20
CA SER A 177 0.64 -10.32 5.32
C SER A 177 -0.48 -10.46 6.35
N PRO A 178 -0.33 -9.88 7.55
CA PRO A 178 -1.47 -9.66 8.42
C PRO A 178 -2.53 -8.82 7.70
N PHE A 179 -3.81 -9.10 7.97
CA PHE A 179 -4.92 -8.30 7.46
C PHE A 179 -5.06 -6.98 8.23
N ASP A 180 -4.84 -7.03 9.54
CA ASP A 180 -4.88 -5.91 10.47
C ASP A 180 -3.60 -5.89 11.29
N ILE A 181 -2.92 -4.75 11.39
CA ILE A 181 -1.61 -4.65 12.06
C ILE A 181 -1.71 -4.24 13.55
N ARG A 182 -2.92 -3.98 14.06
CA ARG A 182 -3.14 -3.67 15.48
C ARG A 182 -2.82 -4.89 16.35
N ASP A 183 -2.47 -4.63 17.60
CA ASP A 183 -2.30 -5.65 18.65
C ASP A 183 -1.33 -6.79 18.27
N GLY A 184 -0.27 -6.48 17.53
CA GLY A 184 0.74 -7.47 17.09
C GLY A 184 0.44 -8.15 15.76
N GLY A 185 -0.69 -7.82 15.12
CA GLY A 185 -1.07 -8.32 13.81
C GLY A 185 -2.04 -9.50 13.90
N LYS A 186 -3.17 -9.40 13.19
CA LYS A 186 -4.20 -10.44 13.12
C LYS A 186 -4.78 -10.58 11.72
N GLY A 187 -5.39 -11.73 11.47
CA GLY A 187 -5.90 -12.10 10.16
C GLY A 187 -4.78 -12.32 9.13
N CYS A 188 -5.21 -12.68 7.93
CA CYS A 188 -4.39 -13.07 6.80
C CYS A 188 -4.89 -12.37 5.55
N ILE A 189 -3.96 -11.91 4.71
CA ILE A 189 -4.21 -11.59 3.31
C ILE A 189 -3.14 -12.28 2.47
N LEU A 190 -3.57 -12.93 1.40
CA LEU A 190 -2.76 -13.68 0.44
C LEU A 190 -2.85 -13.01 -0.93
N TRP A 191 -1.73 -12.91 -1.63
CA TRP A 191 -1.68 -12.46 -3.03
C TRP A 191 -1.33 -13.61 -3.96
N PHE A 192 -1.95 -13.63 -5.13
CA PHE A 192 -1.71 -14.62 -6.18
C PHE A 192 -1.21 -13.95 -7.45
N GLY A 193 -0.16 -14.52 -8.05
CA GLY A 193 0.49 -13.98 -9.24
C GLY A 193 1.34 -12.73 -8.96
N ASP A 194 1.38 -11.80 -9.91
CA ASP A 194 2.32 -10.68 -9.86
C ASP A 194 1.95 -9.63 -8.80
N LEU A 195 2.96 -9.24 -8.02
CA LEU A 195 2.85 -8.16 -7.05
C LEU A 195 3.15 -6.83 -7.76
N ILE A 196 2.24 -5.88 -7.69
CA ILE A 196 2.34 -4.60 -8.41
C ILE A 196 1.95 -3.44 -7.49
N ASP A 197 2.33 -2.22 -7.89
CA ASP A 197 1.98 -0.98 -7.19
C ASP A 197 2.48 -0.95 -5.73
N ILE A 198 3.71 -1.41 -5.55
CA ILE A 198 4.40 -1.41 -4.26
C ILE A 198 5.19 -0.11 -4.11
N ARG A 199 5.11 0.45 -2.92
CA ARG A 199 5.91 1.60 -2.48
C ARG A 199 6.54 1.28 -1.14
N GLU A 200 7.81 1.63 -0.96
CA GLU A 200 8.50 1.55 0.31
C GLU A 200 8.48 2.91 1.02
N TYR A 201 8.40 2.87 2.34
CA TYR A 201 8.48 4.04 3.20
C TYR A 201 9.75 3.96 4.05
N ASN A 202 10.54 5.02 4.03
CA ASN A 202 11.66 5.16 4.96
C ASN A 202 11.11 5.36 6.38
N GLU A 203 11.89 4.93 7.38
CA GLU A 203 11.49 5.06 8.78
C GLU A 203 11.25 6.53 9.16
N ASN A 204 10.17 6.78 9.90
CA ASN A 204 10.17 7.78 10.96
C ASN A 204 10.13 7.03 12.30
#